data_AF-A0A2I0N5I0-F1
#
_entry.id   AF-A0A2I0N5I0-F1
#
_cell.length_a   1.000
_cell.length_b   1.000
_cell.length_c   1.000
_cell.angle_alpha   90.00
_cell.angle_beta   90.00
_cell.angle_gamma   90.00
#
_symmetry.space_group_name_H-M   'P 1'
#
loop_
_entity.id
_entity.type
_entity.pdbx_description
1 polymer ?
#
loop_
_entity_poly.entity_id
_entity_poly.type
_entity_poly.pdbx_seq_one_letter_code
_entity_poly.pdbx_strand_id
1 'polypeptide(L)'
;MNISKFFAQRDIRSYEKRIEAREKNIAKLEKKIALLKAQCGAGKMTKAAYEKKKNGYMDSIHGMKDKIKILRGAIAMETRTLKEKEQKAEAKAKAK
;
A
#
# COMPACT_ATOMS: atom_id res chain seq x y z
N MET A 1 -3.28 -1.43 29.96
CA MET A 1 -3.40 -1.31 28.49
C MET A 1 -4.69 -2.03 28.05
N ASN A 2 -5.59 -1.38 27.31
CA ASN A 2 -6.88 -1.97 26.93
C ASN A 2 -6.67 -2.98 25.78
N ILE A 3 -7.17 -4.22 25.94
CA ILE A 3 -6.98 -5.33 24.99
C ILE A 3 -7.38 -4.93 23.56
N SER A 4 -8.44 -4.14 23.40
CA SER A 4 -8.88 -3.69 22.06
C SER A 4 -7.88 -2.75 21.38
N LYS A 5 -7.14 -1.95 22.13
CA LYS A 5 -6.13 -1.02 21.60
C LYS A 5 -4.93 -1.78 21.05
N PHE A 6 -4.55 -2.87 21.74
CA PHE A 6 -3.46 -3.73 21.31
C PHE A 6 -3.74 -4.41 19.97
N PHE A 7 -4.95 -4.98 19.79
CA PHE A 7 -5.32 -5.63 18.53
C PHE A 7 -5.36 -4.65 17.35
N ALA A 8 -5.98 -3.48 17.52
CA ALA A 8 -6.02 -2.47 16.46
C ALA A 8 -4.63 -1.95 16.08
N GLN A 9 -3.73 -1.72 17.04
CA GLN A 9 -2.33 -1.37 16.73
C GLN A 9 -1.59 -2.49 15.99
N ARG A 10 -1.83 -3.75 16.36
CA ARG A 10 -1.24 -4.90 15.65
C ARG A 10 -1.72 -4.97 14.20
N ASP A 11 -3.00 -4.73 13.98
CA ASP A 11 -3.62 -4.83 12.65
C ASP A 11 -3.17 -3.67 11.74
N ILE A 12 -3.09 -2.44 12.26
CA ILE A 12 -2.49 -1.30 11.57
C ILE A 12 -1.05 -1.62 11.13
N ARG A 13 -0.21 -2.13 12.05
CA ARG A 13 1.18 -2.50 11.74
C ARG A 13 1.27 -3.60 10.67
N SER A 14 0.33 -4.53 10.67
CA SER A 14 0.23 -5.57 9.63
C SER A 14 -0.10 -4.97 8.27
N TYR A 15 -1.05 -4.03 8.21
CA TYR A 15 -1.39 -3.32 6.98
C TYR A 15 -0.22 -2.47 6.46
N GLU A 16 0.52 -1.78 7.34
CA GLU A 16 1.72 -1.02 6.96
C GLU A 16 2.78 -1.91 6.32
N LYS A 17 3.10 -3.07 6.93
CA LYS A 17 4.05 -4.04 6.32
C LYS A 17 3.59 -4.52 4.95
N ARG A 18 2.28 -4.73 4.78
CA ARG A 18 1.68 -5.15 3.50
C ARG A 18 1.75 -4.05 2.44
N ILE A 19 1.65 -2.78 2.84
CA ILE A 19 1.84 -1.61 1.96
C ILE A 19 3.30 -1.53 1.55
N GLU A 20 4.24 -1.57 2.51
CA GLU A 20 5.68 -1.46 2.25
C GLU A 20 6.15 -2.55 1.27
N ALA A 21 5.71 -3.80 1.46
CA ALA A 21 6.03 -4.89 0.56
C ALA A 21 5.51 -4.65 -0.87
N ARG A 22 4.32 -4.07 -1.01
CA ARG A 22 3.74 -3.71 -2.32
C ARG A 22 4.48 -2.55 -2.96
N GLU A 23 4.83 -1.52 -2.20
CA GLU A 23 5.61 -0.37 -2.69
C GLU A 23 6.99 -0.81 -3.20
N LYS A 24 7.68 -1.72 -2.48
CA LYS A 24 8.94 -2.33 -2.94
C LYS A 24 8.76 -3.10 -4.26
N ASN A 25 7.65 -3.82 -4.41
CA ASN A 25 7.38 -4.56 -5.64
C ASN A 25 7.03 -3.64 -6.82
N ILE A 26 6.27 -2.56 -6.59
CA ILE A 26 6.01 -1.52 -7.58
C ILE A 26 7.33 -0.93 -8.07
N ALA A 27 8.22 -0.53 -7.16
CA ALA A 27 9.52 0.03 -7.54
C ALA A 27 10.38 -0.94 -8.38
N LYS A 28 10.33 -2.25 -8.09
CA LYS A 28 11.00 -3.27 -8.91
C LYS A 28 10.40 -3.34 -10.31
N LEU A 29 9.07 -3.29 -10.46
CA LEU A 29 8.41 -3.31 -11.76
C LEU A 29 8.69 -2.04 -12.56
N GLU A 30 8.68 -0.86 -11.92
CA GLU A 30 9.04 0.41 -12.57
C GLU A 30 10.47 0.39 -13.10
N LYS A 31 11.43 -0.17 -12.35
CA LYS A 31 12.80 -0.40 -12.84
C LYS A 31 12.84 -1.34 -14.04
N LYS A 32 12.04 -2.41 -14.06
CA LYS A 32 11.94 -3.30 -15.22
C LYS A 32 11.39 -2.57 -16.46
N ILE A 33 10.37 -1.72 -16.30
CA ILE A 33 9.84 -0.89 -17.40
C ILE A 33 10.92 0.06 -17.93
N ALA A 34 11.70 0.69 -17.04
CA ALA A 34 12.81 1.57 -17.45
C ALA A 34 13.88 0.81 -18.26
N LEU A 35 14.26 -0.40 -17.82
CA LEU A 35 15.19 -1.26 -18.56
C LEU A 35 14.63 -1.68 -19.93
N LEU A 36 13.35 -2.06 -19.99
CA LEU A 36 12.67 -2.37 -21.25
C LEU A 36 12.69 -1.18 -22.21
N LYS A 37 12.48 0.03 -21.70
CA LYS A 37 12.52 1.27 -22.49
C LYS A 37 13.92 1.50 -23.07
N ALA A 38 14.98 1.29 -22.27
CA ALA A 38 16.36 1.39 -22.73
C ALA A 38 16.70 0.34 -23.80
N GLN A 39 16.25 -0.91 -23.62
CA GLN A 39 16.44 -1.97 -24.61
C GLN A 39 15.75 -1.68 -25.94
N CYS A 40 14.53 -1.14 -25.90
CA CYS A 40 13.81 -0.71 -27.10
C CYS A 40 14.53 0.44 -27.81
N GLY A 41 15.02 1.44 -27.06
CA GLY A 41 15.79 2.56 -27.62
C GLY A 41 17.12 2.13 -28.25
N ALA A 42 17.75 1.07 -27.71
CA ALA A 42 18.96 0.47 -28.26
C ALA A 42 18.70 -0.52 -29.42
N GLY A 43 17.47 -0.64 -29.92
CA GLY A 43 17.11 -1.56 -31.00
C GLY A 43 17.14 -3.05 -30.63
N LYS A 44 17.32 -3.40 -29.35
CA LYS A 44 17.38 -4.80 -28.88
C LYS A 44 16.01 -5.49 -28.83
N MET A 45 14.93 -4.73 -29.04
CA MET A 45 13.57 -5.25 -29.18
C MET A 45 12.71 -4.29 -29.99
N THR A 46 11.62 -4.81 -30.56
CA THR A 46 10.64 -4.00 -31.27
C THR A 46 9.77 -3.20 -30.32
N LYS A 47 9.23 -2.07 -30.82
CA LYS A 47 8.26 -1.24 -30.09
C LYS A 47 7.03 -2.04 -29.64
N ALA A 48 6.54 -2.96 -30.49
CA ALA A 48 5.40 -3.81 -30.16
C ALA A 48 5.70 -4.75 -28.97
N ALA A 49 6.88 -5.38 -28.96
CA ALA A 49 7.29 -6.24 -27.85
C ALA A 49 7.49 -5.45 -26.55
N TYR A 50 8.04 -4.23 -26.66
CA TYR A 50 8.16 -3.30 -25.53
C TYR A 50 6.79 -2.94 -24.93
N GLU A 51 5.84 -2.47 -25.73
CA GLU A 51 4.52 -2.05 -25.26
C GLU A 51 3.75 -3.22 -24.62
N LYS A 52 3.80 -4.42 -25.21
CA LYS A 52 3.17 -5.61 -24.62
C LYS A 52 3.71 -5.93 -23.22
N LYS A 53 5.05 -5.90 -23.04
CA LYS A 53 5.67 -6.17 -21.73
C LYS A 53 5.43 -5.04 -20.73
N LYS A 54 5.55 -3.79 -21.17
CA LYS A 54 5.27 -2.59 -20.36
C LYS A 54 3.84 -2.64 -19.82
N ASN A 55 2.86 -2.95 -20.66
CA ASN A 55 1.46 -2.99 -20.26
C ASN A 55 1.22 -4.05 -19.18
N GLY A 56 1.77 -5.26 -19.33
CA GLY A 56 1.66 -6.29 -18.29
C GLY A 56 2.26 -5.88 -16.94
N TYR A 57 3.37 -5.13 -16.94
CA TYR A 57 3.91 -4.55 -15.71
C TYR A 57 3.07 -3.39 -15.16
N MET A 58 2.52 -2.53 -16.02
CA MET A 58 1.63 -1.44 -15.62
C MET A 58 0.34 -1.95 -14.99
N ASP A 59 -0.29 -2.98 -15.54
CA ASP A 59 -1.48 -3.62 -14.97
C ASP A 59 -1.21 -4.17 -13.57
N SER A 60 -0.04 -4.80 -13.40
CA SER A 60 0.42 -5.29 -12.10
C SER A 60 0.65 -4.15 -11.10
N ILE A 61 1.23 -3.03 -11.56
CA ILE A 61 1.44 -1.83 -10.73
C ILE A 61 0.10 -1.23 -10.32
N HIS A 62 -0.85 -1.06 -11.25
CA HIS A 62 -2.17 -0.52 -10.96
C HIS A 62 -2.90 -1.37 -9.92
N GLY A 63 -2.94 -2.70 -10.11
CA GLY A 63 -3.56 -3.61 -9.14
C GLY A 63 -2.89 -3.56 -7.75
N MET A 64 -1.58 -3.30 -7.67
CA MET A 64 -0.90 -3.09 -6.38
C MET A 64 -1.24 -1.73 -5.75
N LYS A 65 -1.33 -0.66 -6.55
CA LYS A 65 -1.73 0.68 -6.09
C LYS A 65 -3.15 0.68 -5.53
N ASP A 66 -4.09 -0.01 -6.19
CA ASP A 66 -5.46 -0.15 -5.69
C ASP A 66 -5.52 -0.89 -4.36
N LYS A 67 -4.75 -1.98 -4.23
CA LYS A 67 -4.62 -2.70 -2.95
C LYS A 67 -4.03 -1.82 -1.84
N ILE A 68 -3.03 -1.00 -2.16
CA ILE A 68 -2.47 -0.02 -1.20
C ILE A 68 -3.54 0.99 -0.77
N LYS A 69 -4.34 1.50 -1.70
CA LYS A 69 -5.43 2.44 -1.40
C LYS A 69 -6.44 1.82 -0.43
N ILE A 70 -6.84 0.57 -0.65
CA ILE A 70 -7.74 -0.17 0.25
C ILE A 70 -7.11 -0.32 1.65
N LEU A 71 -5.84 -0.73 1.73
CA LEU A 71 -5.13 -0.88 3.00
C LEU A 71 -5.00 0.44 3.77
N ARG A 72 -4.71 1.55 3.08
CA ARG A 72 -4.67 2.89 3.68
C ARG A 72 -6.04 3.30 4.21
N GLY A 73 -7.12 2.96 3.49
CA GLY A 73 -8.50 3.13 3.97
C GLY A 73 -8.78 2.35 5.24
N ALA A 74 -8.36 1.08 5.31
CA ALA A 74 -8.50 0.25 6.51
C ALA A 74 -7.74 0.83 7.72
N ILE A 75 -6.49 1.28 7.53
CA ILE A 75 -5.71 1.96 8.58
C ILE A 75 -6.45 3.21 9.08
N ALA A 76 -7.00 4.02 8.18
CA ALA A 76 -7.72 5.23 8.55
C ALA A 76 -8.96 4.93 9.40
N MET A 77 -9.69 3.85 9.07
CA MET A 77 -10.84 3.39 9.84
C MET A 77 -10.44 2.94 11.24
N GLU A 78 -9.45 2.04 11.35
CA GLU A 78 -8.95 1.55 12.65
C GLU A 78 -8.44 2.70 13.54
N THR A 79 -7.73 3.66 12.94
CA THR A 79 -7.23 4.84 13.64
C THR A 79 -8.35 5.71 14.18
N ARG A 80 -9.44 5.91 13.42
CA ARG A 80 -10.63 6.66 13.89
C ARG A 80 -11.29 5.95 15.06
N THR A 81 -11.54 4.64 14.94
CA THR A 81 -12.14 3.83 16.01
C THR A 81 -11.31 3.87 17.29
N LEU A 82 -9.98 3.87 17.20
CA LEU A 82 -9.10 4.04 18.34
C LEU A 82 -9.27 5.41 19.01
N LYS A 83 -9.24 6.50 18.23
CA LYS A 83 -9.40 7.87 18.74
C LYS A 83 -10.75 8.08 19.42
N GLU A 84 -11.84 7.57 18.83
CA GLU A 84 -13.18 7.67 19.42
C GLU A 84 -13.28 6.94 20.77
N LYS A 85 -12.65 5.77 20.89
CA LYS A 85 -12.61 5.02 22.15
C LYS A 85 -11.80 5.75 23.21
N GLU A 86 -10.67 6.36 22.83
CA GLU A 86 -9.84 7.17 23.74
C GLU A 86 -10.60 8.40 24.24
N GLN A 87 -11.23 9.16 23.33
CA GLN A 87 -12.05 10.32 23.69
C GLN A 87 -13.21 9.95 24.63
N LYS A 88 -13.90 8.83 24.37
CA LYS A 88 -14.96 8.34 25.26
C LYS A 88 -14.42 7.92 26.63
N ALA A 89 -13.24 7.31 26.68
CA ALA A 89 -12.61 6.94 27.95
C ALA A 89 -12.19 8.17 28.75
N GLU A 90 -11.61 9.17 28.10
CA GLU A 90 -11.23 10.45 28.72
C GLU A 90 -12.44 11.24 29.21
N ALA A 91 -13.52 11.32 28.43
CA ALA A 91 -14.76 11.97 28.85
C ALA A 91 -15.36 11.29 30.08
N LYS A 92 -15.36 9.95 30.13
CA LYS A 92 -15.81 9.18 31.31
C LYS A 92 -14.91 9.39 32.52
N ALA A 93 -13.61 9.55 32.33
CA ALA A 93 -12.67 9.80 33.41
C ALA A 93 -12.81 11.21 33.99
N LYS A 94 -13.14 12.21 33.15
CA LYS A 94 -13.37 13.61 33.59
C LYS A 94 -14.74 13.83 34.24
N ALA A 95 -15.71 12.96 33.98
CA ALA A 95 -17.04 13.00 34.58
C ALA A 95 -17.14 12.25 35.92
N LYS A 96 -16.01 11.73 36.42
CA LYS A 96 -15.86 11.03 37.69
C LYS A 96 -15.03 11.87 38.65
#